data_AF-A0A9E1KXD8-F1
#
_entry.id   AF-A0A9E1KXD8-F1
#
_cell.length_a   1.000
_cell.length_b   1.000
_cell.length_c   1.000
_cell.angle_alpha   90.00
_cell.angle_beta   90.00
_cell.angle_gamma   90.00
#
_symmetry.space_group_name_H-M   'P 1'
#
loop_
_entity.id
_entity.type
_entity.pdbx_description
1 polymer ?
#
loop_
_entity_poly.entity_id
_entity_poly.type
_entity_poly.pdbx_seq_one_letter_code
_entity_poly.pdbx_strand_id
1 'polypeptide(L)'
;MLLTEIASISDWTELENKIRNKTGLEVSVFDTNGMRITDNKIWNNKLCPKIKSIDAGQTHICAVAHNNIAAMAAKSGKNIVEECDAGIIKAVTPIFKENVFIGTVGGCGKMLDDGEIEVEYICRTIQCDEQEIEDLSKSVEIMTEAAAAEAVKYMADEVEKILK
;
A
#
# COMPACT_ATOMS: atom_id res chain seq x y z
N MET A 1 -6.53 -17.73 13.12
CA MET A 1 -7.36 -16.54 13.31
C MET A 1 -7.32 -15.75 12.02
N LEU A 2 -8.49 -15.50 11.44
CA LEU A 2 -8.67 -14.74 10.22
C LEU A 2 -9.17 -13.34 10.56
N LEU A 3 -8.85 -12.35 9.73
CA LEU A 3 -9.34 -10.98 9.89
C LEU A 3 -10.88 -10.91 9.88
N THR A 4 -11.53 -11.78 9.11
CA THR A 4 -12.99 -11.89 9.01
C THR A 4 -13.66 -12.53 10.22
N GLU A 5 -12.90 -13.20 11.09
CA GLU A 5 -13.39 -13.68 12.39
C GLU A 5 -13.39 -12.55 13.44
N ILE A 6 -12.68 -11.45 13.18
CA ILE A 6 -12.54 -10.30 14.09
C ILE A 6 -13.55 -9.21 13.74
N ALA A 7 -13.66 -8.86 12.47
CA ALA A 7 -14.59 -7.85 11.99
C ALA A 7 -15.12 -8.23 10.60
N SER A 8 -16.29 -7.71 10.23
CA SER A 8 -16.91 -8.03 8.95
C SER A 8 -16.12 -7.41 7.79
N ILE A 9 -16.31 -7.92 6.57
CA ILE A 9 -15.75 -7.30 5.36
C ILE A 9 -16.19 -5.83 5.21
N SER A 10 -17.40 -5.50 5.65
CA SER A 10 -17.89 -4.12 5.66
C SER A 10 -17.08 -3.23 6.59
N ASP A 11 -16.76 -3.71 7.79
CA ASP A 11 -15.97 -2.94 8.77
C ASP A 11 -14.53 -2.70 8.26
N TRP A 12 -13.91 -3.72 7.66
CA TRP A 12 -12.60 -3.58 7.02
C TRP A 12 -12.63 -2.63 5.81
N THR A 13 -13.72 -2.64 5.04
CA THR A 13 -13.91 -1.69 3.92
C THR A 13 -14.08 -0.26 4.44
N GLU A 14 -14.81 -0.06 5.53
CA GLU A 14 -14.97 1.24 6.18
C GLU A 14 -13.63 1.76 6.71
N LEU A 15 -12.81 0.89 7.30
CA LEU A 15 -11.44 1.20 7.72
C LEU A 15 -10.61 1.76 6.55
N GLU A 16 -10.56 1.04 5.43
CA GLU A 16 -9.81 1.46 4.24
C GLU A 16 -10.26 2.83 3.76
N ASN A 17 -11.57 3.06 3.70
CA ASN A 17 -12.15 4.33 3.27
C ASN A 17 -11.79 5.47 4.25
N LYS A 18 -11.82 5.20 5.56
CA LYS A 18 -11.45 6.17 6.58
C LYS A 18 -9.99 6.58 6.48
N ILE A 19 -9.09 5.60 6.35
CA ILE A 19 -7.64 5.85 6.19
C ILE A 19 -7.38 6.59 4.89
N ARG A 20 -7.99 6.17 3.78
CA ARG A 20 -7.90 6.84 2.48
C ARG A 20 -8.33 8.29 2.58
N ASN A 21 -9.50 8.57 3.15
CA ASN A 21 -10.02 9.94 3.26
C ASN A 21 -9.12 10.85 4.08
N LYS A 22 -8.41 10.29 5.08
CA LYS A 22 -7.48 11.05 5.92
C LYS A 22 -6.11 11.27 5.29
N THR A 23 -5.58 10.28 4.58
CA THR A 23 -4.18 10.22 4.14
C THR A 23 -3.99 10.47 2.64
N GLY A 24 -5.03 10.23 1.84
CA GLY A 24 -4.97 10.21 0.37
C GLY A 24 -4.29 8.98 -0.23
N LEU A 25 -3.91 7.98 0.58
CA LEU A 25 -3.32 6.74 0.09
C LEU A 25 -4.38 5.79 -0.49
N GLU A 26 -4.00 4.95 -1.45
CA GLU A 26 -4.77 3.76 -1.83
C GLU A 26 -4.55 2.70 -0.75
N VAL A 27 -5.60 2.40 0.01
CA VAL A 27 -5.51 1.53 1.18
C VAL A 27 -6.18 0.19 0.88
N SER A 28 -5.57 -0.89 1.34
CA SER A 28 -6.16 -2.21 1.35
C SER A 28 -5.76 -3.00 2.60
N VAL A 29 -6.64 -3.87 3.06
CA VAL A 29 -6.36 -4.87 4.09
C VAL A 29 -5.99 -6.20 3.43
N PHE A 30 -4.90 -6.81 3.90
CA PHE A 30 -4.35 -8.05 3.36
C PHE A 30 -4.28 -9.12 4.45
N ASP A 31 -4.60 -10.35 4.09
CA ASP A 31 -4.42 -11.53 4.94
C ASP A 31 -2.93 -11.90 5.10
N THR A 32 -2.66 -13.00 5.81
CA THR A 32 -1.29 -13.50 6.03
C THR A 32 -0.61 -14.03 4.77
N ASN A 33 -1.35 -14.25 3.68
CA ASN A 33 -0.82 -14.66 2.37
C ASN A 33 -0.58 -13.45 1.44
N GLY A 34 -0.82 -12.23 1.91
CA GLY A 34 -0.73 -11.01 1.08
C GLY A 34 -1.91 -10.84 0.13
N MET A 35 -3.02 -11.54 0.38
CA MET A 35 -4.23 -11.44 -0.42
C MET A 35 -5.17 -10.40 0.17
N ARG A 36 -5.73 -9.53 -0.68
CA ARG A 36 -6.73 -8.57 -0.23
C ARG A 36 -7.98 -9.28 0.22
N ILE A 37 -8.54 -8.83 1.35
CA ILE A 37 -9.80 -9.38 1.87
C ILE A 37 -11.02 -8.59 1.39
N THR A 38 -10.83 -7.37 0.86
CA THR A 38 -11.88 -6.50 0.32
C THR A 38 -11.72 -6.31 -1.20
N ASP A 39 -12.82 -5.96 -1.87
CA ASP A 39 -12.84 -5.56 -3.30
C ASP A 39 -12.76 -4.04 -3.51
N ASN A 40 -12.39 -3.28 -2.47
CA ASN A 40 -12.42 -1.81 -2.45
C ASN A 40 -11.27 -1.16 -3.25
N LYS A 41 -11.32 -1.33 -4.56
CA LYS A 41 -10.26 -0.89 -5.48
C LYS A 41 -10.53 0.52 -5.97
N ILE A 42 -9.92 1.50 -5.29
CA ILE A 42 -9.98 2.91 -5.69
C ILE A 42 -8.54 3.44 -5.83
N TRP A 43 -8.18 3.87 -7.04
CA TRP A 43 -6.86 4.39 -7.34
C TRP A 43 -6.75 5.88 -6.98
N ASN A 44 -5.58 6.29 -6.51
CA ASN A 44 -5.25 7.70 -6.19
C ASN A 44 -4.32 8.36 -7.22
N ASN A 45 -3.85 7.62 -8.23
CA ASN A 45 -3.09 8.14 -9.36
C ASN A 45 -3.38 7.31 -10.64
N LYS A 46 -2.87 7.75 -11.79
CA LYS A 46 -3.03 7.09 -13.09
C LYS A 46 -1.87 6.13 -13.43
N LEU A 47 -0.73 6.24 -12.77
CA LEU A 47 0.46 5.40 -13.02
C LEU A 47 0.29 3.97 -12.49
N CYS A 48 -0.09 3.81 -11.23
CA CYS A 48 -0.31 2.51 -10.58
C CYS A 48 -1.28 1.59 -11.33
N PRO A 49 -2.45 2.05 -11.82
CA PRO A 49 -3.32 1.18 -12.62
C PRO A 49 -2.71 0.75 -13.95
N LYS A 50 -1.87 1.57 -14.58
CA LYS A 50 -1.13 1.19 -15.80
C LYS A 50 -0.06 0.12 -15.50
N ILE A 51 0.69 0.27 -14.41
CA ILE A 51 1.68 -0.73 -14.00
C ILE A 51 0.97 -2.06 -13.68
N LYS A 52 -0.11 -2.01 -12.89
CA LYS A 52 -0.83 -3.21 -12.41
C LYS A 52 -1.74 -3.85 -13.45
N SER A 53 -1.96 -3.23 -14.60
CA SER A 53 -2.70 -3.86 -15.71
C SER A 53 -1.82 -4.80 -16.55
N ILE A 54 -0.49 -4.73 -16.38
CA ILE A 54 0.47 -5.63 -17.01
C ILE A 54 0.97 -6.61 -15.96
N ASP A 55 0.90 -7.91 -16.27
CA ASP A 55 1.30 -8.99 -15.33
C ASP A 55 2.69 -8.76 -14.77
N ALA A 56 3.66 -8.40 -15.62
CA ALA A 56 5.02 -8.12 -15.18
C ALA A 56 5.11 -6.97 -14.18
N GLY A 57 4.32 -5.91 -14.32
CA GLY A 57 4.27 -4.80 -13.36
C GLY A 57 3.61 -5.21 -12.05
N GLN A 58 2.50 -5.97 -12.12
CA GLN A 58 1.85 -6.52 -10.94
C GLN A 58 2.77 -7.47 -10.15
N THR A 59 3.49 -8.37 -10.84
CA THR A 59 4.30 -9.42 -10.19
C THR A 59 5.69 -8.95 -9.78
N HIS A 60 6.37 -8.12 -10.56
CA HIS A 60 7.76 -7.73 -10.30
C HIS A 60 7.90 -6.40 -9.56
N ILE A 61 6.90 -5.51 -9.63
CA ILE A 61 6.94 -4.21 -8.94
C ILE A 61 6.04 -4.27 -7.70
N CYS A 62 4.73 -4.44 -7.92
CA CYS A 62 3.76 -4.23 -6.84
C CYS A 62 3.72 -5.38 -5.82
N ALA A 63 3.72 -6.64 -6.29
CA ALA A 63 3.66 -7.80 -5.41
C ALA A 63 4.96 -7.99 -4.62
N VAL A 64 6.12 -7.79 -5.27
CA VAL A 64 7.44 -7.88 -4.61
C VAL A 64 7.54 -6.85 -3.48
N ALA A 65 7.26 -5.57 -3.75
CA ALA A 65 7.28 -4.54 -2.73
C ALA A 65 6.30 -4.84 -1.59
N HIS A 66 5.05 -5.22 -1.91
CA HIS A 66 4.07 -5.56 -0.87
C HIS A 66 4.54 -6.70 0.03
N ASN A 67 5.00 -7.81 -0.55
CA ASN A 67 5.40 -8.99 0.21
C ASN A 67 6.64 -8.73 1.06
N ASN A 68 7.64 -8.02 0.52
CA ASN A 68 8.86 -7.69 1.26
C ASN A 68 8.55 -6.79 2.46
N ILE A 69 7.80 -5.72 2.24
CA ILE A 69 7.48 -4.73 3.28
C ILE A 69 6.51 -5.32 4.31
N ALA A 70 5.54 -6.13 3.89
CA ALA A 70 4.66 -6.86 4.79
C ALA A 70 5.44 -7.86 5.67
N ALA A 71 6.43 -8.56 5.12
CA ALA A 71 7.29 -9.45 5.88
C ALA A 71 8.16 -8.68 6.90
N MET A 72 8.69 -7.51 6.53
CA MET A 72 9.41 -6.61 7.44
C MET A 72 8.53 -6.15 8.61
N ALA A 73 7.30 -5.73 8.31
CA ALA A 73 6.32 -5.30 9.31
C ALA A 73 5.92 -6.46 10.24
N ALA A 74 5.62 -7.64 9.68
CA ALA A 74 5.28 -8.84 10.43
C ALA A 74 6.42 -9.29 11.36
N LYS A 75 7.67 -9.26 10.88
CA LYS A 75 8.85 -9.66 11.67
C LYS A 75 9.16 -8.69 12.79
N SER A 76 9.06 -7.39 12.53
CA SER A 76 9.44 -6.35 13.48
C SER A 76 8.32 -6.00 14.46
N GLY A 77 7.06 -6.28 14.10
CA GLY A 77 5.89 -5.78 14.82
C GLY A 77 5.69 -4.27 14.69
N LYS A 78 6.40 -3.61 13.77
CA LYS A 78 6.41 -2.16 13.61
C LYS A 78 5.73 -1.75 12.30
N ASN A 79 5.23 -0.52 12.30
CA ASN A 79 4.87 0.18 11.08
C ASN A 79 6.11 0.39 10.21
N ILE A 80 5.97 0.14 8.90
CA ILE A 80 7.04 0.29 7.92
C ILE A 80 6.57 1.26 6.84
N VAL A 81 7.44 2.19 6.44
CA VAL A 81 7.28 3.05 5.27
C VAL A 81 8.53 2.86 4.44
N GLU A 82 8.34 2.37 3.22
CA GLU A 82 9.40 2.14 2.24
C GLU A 82 8.85 2.51 0.86
N GLU A 83 9.67 2.41 -0.17
CA GLU A 83 9.25 2.62 -1.56
C GLU A 83 9.16 1.29 -2.32
N CYS A 84 8.29 1.23 -3.31
CA CYS A 84 8.36 0.19 -4.32
C CYS A 84 9.31 0.60 -5.45
N ASP A 85 9.71 -0.35 -6.29
CA ASP A 85 10.64 -0.12 -7.41
C ASP A 85 10.13 0.87 -8.48
N ALA A 86 8.92 1.42 -8.34
CA ALA A 86 8.41 2.52 -9.16
C ALA A 86 8.62 3.90 -8.52
N GLY A 87 9.28 4.00 -7.36
CA GLY A 87 9.46 5.25 -6.62
C GLY A 87 8.21 5.71 -5.87
N ILE A 88 7.31 4.79 -5.53
CA ILE A 88 6.04 5.10 -4.85
C ILE A 88 6.05 4.51 -3.45
N ILE A 89 5.64 5.32 -2.47
CA ILE A 89 5.48 4.95 -1.07
C ILE A 89 4.61 3.71 -0.93
N LYS A 90 5.06 2.78 -0.09
CA LYS A 90 4.31 1.68 0.47
C LYS A 90 4.41 1.74 2.00
N ALA A 91 3.34 2.25 2.61
CA ALA A 91 3.13 2.29 4.04
C ALA A 91 2.42 1.01 4.51
N VAL A 92 2.91 0.35 5.54
CA VAL A 92 2.34 -0.91 6.06
C VAL A 92 2.27 -0.90 7.58
N THR A 93 1.10 -1.25 8.09
CA THR A 93 0.83 -1.50 9.51
C THR A 93 0.53 -2.99 9.70
N PRO A 94 1.30 -3.73 10.51
CA PRO A 94 1.00 -5.12 10.78
C PRO A 94 -0.16 -5.25 11.78
N ILE A 95 -1.00 -6.26 11.60
CA ILE A 95 -2.15 -6.54 12.46
C ILE A 95 -1.82 -7.75 13.32
N PHE A 96 -1.85 -7.54 14.64
CA PHE A 96 -1.65 -8.59 15.63
C PHE A 96 -2.85 -8.66 16.58
N LYS A 97 -3.33 -9.88 16.86
CA LYS A 97 -4.31 -10.14 17.92
C LYS A 97 -3.73 -11.21 18.83
N GLU A 98 -3.65 -10.93 20.13
CA GLU A 98 -3.09 -11.86 21.13
C GLU A 98 -1.67 -12.35 20.76
N ASN A 99 -0.82 -11.44 20.26
CA ASN A 99 0.53 -11.72 19.74
C ASN A 99 0.59 -12.64 18.50
N VAL A 100 -0.53 -12.95 17.86
CA VAL A 100 -0.59 -13.68 16.60
C VAL A 100 -0.70 -12.69 15.45
N PHE A 101 0.23 -12.77 14.49
CA PHE A 101 0.16 -12.02 13.23
C PHE A 101 -0.98 -12.57 12.37
N ILE A 102 -1.87 -11.69 11.92
CA ILE A 102 -3.09 -12.08 11.19
C ILE A 102 -3.29 -11.33 9.87
N GLY A 103 -2.38 -10.41 9.52
CA GLY A 103 -2.43 -9.67 8.26
C GLY A 103 -1.84 -8.28 8.37
N THR A 104 -2.08 -7.45 7.36
CA THR A 104 -1.59 -6.07 7.30
C THR A 104 -2.66 -5.11 6.78
N VAL A 105 -2.57 -3.85 7.17
CA VAL A 105 -3.17 -2.74 6.41
C VAL A 105 -2.05 -2.05 5.66
N GLY A 106 -2.22 -1.86 4.35
CA GLY A 106 -1.21 -1.22 3.50
C GLY A 106 -1.79 -0.03 2.74
N GLY A 107 -1.03 1.07 2.66
CA GLY A 107 -1.31 2.27 1.87
C GLY A 107 -0.24 2.51 0.79
N CYS A 108 -0.64 2.98 -0.40
CA CYS A 108 0.28 3.27 -1.51
C CYS A 108 -0.19 4.45 -2.37
N GLY A 109 0.60 4.83 -3.38
CA GLY A 109 0.17 5.66 -4.52
C GLY A 109 0.55 7.14 -4.44
N LYS A 110 1.43 7.51 -3.52
CA LYS A 110 2.08 8.81 -3.41
C LYS A 110 3.59 8.65 -3.45
N MET A 111 4.32 9.70 -3.79
CA MET A 111 5.79 9.74 -3.83
C MET A 111 6.32 10.58 -2.67
N LEU A 112 7.49 10.27 -2.13
CA LEU A 112 8.15 11.14 -1.14
C LEU A 112 8.59 12.46 -1.79
N ASP A 113 8.81 13.50 -0.97
CA ASP A 113 9.21 14.83 -1.44
C ASP A 113 10.66 14.90 -1.95
N ASP A 114 11.51 13.98 -1.53
CA ASP A 114 12.87 13.76 -2.05
C ASP A 114 12.98 12.55 -3.00
N GLY A 115 11.86 11.85 -3.24
CA GLY A 115 11.80 10.69 -4.12
C GLY A 115 11.65 11.04 -5.60
N GLU A 116 11.81 10.03 -6.46
CA GLU A 116 11.62 10.14 -7.90
C GLU A 116 10.89 8.91 -8.45
N ILE A 117 10.10 9.10 -9.52
CA ILE A 117 9.49 7.97 -10.23
C ILE A 117 10.53 7.33 -11.14
N GLU A 118 10.73 6.02 -10.97
CA GLU A 118 11.69 5.20 -11.70
C GLU A 118 11.22 4.85 -13.14
N VAL A 119 11.09 5.88 -13.99
CA VAL A 119 10.52 5.76 -15.35
C VAL A 119 11.22 4.68 -16.18
N GLU A 120 12.55 4.67 -16.22
CA GLU A 120 13.31 3.69 -17.02
C GLU A 120 13.03 2.25 -16.54
N TYR A 121 13.04 2.03 -15.22
CA TYR A 121 12.78 0.71 -14.65
C TYR A 121 11.35 0.24 -14.95
N ILE A 122 10.36 1.12 -14.79
CA ILE A 122 8.97 0.82 -15.12
C ILE A 122 8.87 0.42 -16.59
N CYS A 123 9.43 1.22 -17.50
CA CYS A 123 9.36 0.98 -18.94
C CYS A 123 10.01 -0.33 -19.35
N ARG A 124 11.18 -0.64 -18.78
CA ARG A 124 11.86 -1.92 -18.99
C ARG A 124 11.05 -3.11 -18.49
N THR A 125 10.37 -2.96 -17.36
CA THR A 125 9.59 -4.04 -16.74
C THR A 125 8.31 -4.35 -17.48
N ILE A 126 7.55 -3.32 -17.88
CA ILE A 126 6.24 -3.49 -18.51
C ILE A 126 6.24 -3.30 -20.03
N GLN A 127 7.42 -3.09 -20.62
CA GLN A 127 7.64 -2.91 -22.07
C GLN A 127 6.77 -1.80 -22.67
N CYS A 128 6.92 -0.58 -22.16
CA CYS A 128 6.15 0.59 -22.61
C CYS A 128 7.03 1.79 -22.98
N ASP A 129 6.39 2.85 -23.45
CA ASP A 129 7.00 4.10 -23.86
C ASP A 129 7.28 5.01 -22.65
N GLU A 130 8.48 5.60 -22.59
CA GLU A 130 8.89 6.47 -21.48
C GLU A 130 8.03 7.73 -21.38
N GLN A 131 7.65 8.34 -22.52
CA GLN A 131 6.83 9.55 -22.50
C GLN A 131 5.44 9.28 -21.92
N GLU A 132 4.86 8.10 -22.21
CA GLU A 132 3.60 7.65 -21.59
C GLU A 132 3.74 7.58 -20.05
N ILE A 133 4.83 6.98 -19.56
CA ILE A 133 5.05 6.84 -18.11
C ILE A 133 5.33 8.17 -17.44
N GLU A 134 6.13 9.05 -18.05
CA GLU A 134 6.34 10.42 -17.56
C GLU A 134 5.01 11.19 -17.42
N ASP A 135 4.13 11.09 -18.42
CA ASP A 135 2.83 11.77 -18.40
C ASP A 135 1.91 11.21 -17.31
N LEU A 136 1.90 9.89 -17.11
CA LEU A 136 1.13 9.26 -16.03
C LEU A 136 1.70 9.60 -14.66
N SER A 137 3.02 9.75 -14.54
CA SER A 137 3.72 10.06 -13.29
C SER A 137 3.33 11.42 -12.73
N LYS A 138 2.96 12.38 -13.58
CA LYS A 138 2.43 13.70 -13.17
C LYS A 138 1.15 13.62 -12.32
N SER A 139 0.47 12.46 -12.30
CA SER A 139 -0.70 12.24 -11.44
C SER A 139 -0.38 11.71 -10.04
N VAL A 140 0.88 11.38 -9.76
CA VAL A 140 1.32 10.92 -8.44
C VAL A 140 1.51 12.14 -7.54
N GLU A 141 0.70 12.24 -6.48
CA GLU A 141 0.84 13.31 -5.50
C GLU A 141 2.06 13.08 -4.60
N ILE A 142 2.67 14.18 -4.17
CA ILE A 142 3.78 14.18 -3.20
C ILE A 142 3.24 14.06 -1.77
N MET A 143 3.97 13.36 -0.91
CA MET A 143 3.75 13.22 0.52
C MET A 143 5.09 13.38 1.23
N THR A 144 5.18 14.23 2.25
CA THR A 144 6.42 14.37 3.02
C THR A 144 6.67 13.14 3.90
N GLU A 145 7.92 12.89 4.28
CA GLU A 145 8.26 11.84 5.26
C GLU A 145 7.43 11.94 6.55
N ALA A 146 7.24 13.16 7.07
CA ALA A 146 6.45 13.40 8.26
C ALA A 146 4.97 12.99 8.06
N ALA A 147 4.39 13.32 6.90
CA ALA A 147 3.02 12.92 6.57
C ALA A 147 2.89 11.40 6.38
N ALA A 148 3.91 10.74 5.82
CA ALA A 148 3.94 9.28 5.70
C ALA A 148 4.03 8.59 7.08
N ALA A 149 4.86 9.12 7.99
CA ALA A 149 4.95 8.66 9.37
C ALA A 149 3.63 8.86 10.14
N GLU A 150 2.97 10.00 9.96
CA GLU A 150 1.64 10.25 10.51
C GLU A 150 0.58 9.31 9.93
N ALA A 151 0.66 8.99 8.63
CA ALA A 151 -0.27 8.07 7.98
C ALA A 151 -0.20 6.66 8.58
N VAL A 152 0.99 6.08 8.75
CA VAL A 152 1.11 4.75 9.37
C VAL A 152 0.75 4.73 10.85
N LYS A 153 0.98 5.84 11.57
CA LYS A 153 0.48 5.98 12.94
C LYS A 153 -1.06 5.98 12.96
N TYR A 154 -1.68 6.75 12.08
CA TYR A 154 -3.14 6.78 11.94
C TYR A 154 -3.72 5.42 11.56
N MET A 155 -3.07 4.69 10.64
CA MET A 155 -3.43 3.33 10.28
C MET A 155 -3.43 2.40 11.51
N ALA A 156 -2.35 2.43 12.30
CA ALA A 156 -2.25 1.64 13.53
C ALA A 156 -3.35 1.99 14.55
N ASP A 157 -3.58 3.28 14.81
CA ASP A 157 -4.61 3.75 15.73
C ASP A 157 -6.02 3.27 15.32
N GLU A 158 -6.32 3.23 14.02
CA GLU A 158 -7.61 2.76 13.52
C GLU A 158 -7.74 1.24 13.54
N VAL A 159 -6.66 0.50 13.24
CA VAL A 159 -6.62 -0.96 13.41
C VAL A 159 -6.89 -1.34 14.87
N GLU A 160 -6.24 -0.67 15.83
CA GLU A 160 -6.45 -0.95 17.25
C GLU A 160 -7.91 -0.75 17.70
N LYS A 161 -8.66 0.15 17.06
CA LYS A 161 -10.09 0.36 17.38
C LYS A 161 -10.95 -0.82 16.94
N ILE A 162 -10.59 -1.50 15.85
CA ILE A 162 -11.28 -2.70 15.36
C ILE A 162 -10.92 -3.92 16.21
N LEU A 163 -9.69 -3.98 16.72
CA LEU A 163 -9.21 -5.10 17.51
C LEU A 163 -9.72 -5.10 18.97
N LYS A 164 -10.30 -4.01 19.46
CA LYS A 164 -10.84 -3.88 20.83
C LYS A 164 -12.21 -4.51 20.95
#